data_AF-A0A1V5S4R9-F1
#
_entry.id   AF-A0A1V5S4R9-F1
#
_cell.length_a   1.000
_cell.length_b   1.000
_cell.length_c   1.000
_cell.angle_alpha   90.00
_cell.angle_beta   90.00
_cell.angle_gamma   90.00
#
_symmetry.space_group_name_H-M   'P 1'
#
loop_
_entity.id
_entity.type
_entity.pdbx_description
1 polymer ?
#
loop_
_entity_poly.entity_id
_entity_poly.type
_entity_poly.pdbx_seq_one_letter_code
_entity_poly.pdbx_strand_id
1 'polypeptide(L)'
;MNDNDFTNFEENGAEKHEQESEDLIKGRPRRKKRRPWAFPLGVFMLILSLIGLITIISSLVGFIREKTDGSEEIAYYNSYLTWIVANDPDSFDDISKANKTQLLDISILTLLYDELNTRQYELIEEGLAVPAKDVQEYFQKLFGTELEIEHKTVSGLGYTFSYDPNNDMYYIPLTGVTPPFTPRVVKVDKTRETVVITVGYIGTDKLSVLPDGSVSGAQPDKYMKITLRKSGGEYRVYSIQAANPLETGS
;
A
#
# COMPACT_ATOMS: atom_id res chain seq x y z
N MET A 1 90.13 35.99 65.32
CA MET A 1 88.85 36.16 66.04
C MET A 1 88.08 37.24 65.31
N ASN A 2 86.99 36.84 64.63
CA ASN A 2 85.85 37.60 64.04
C ASN A 2 86.06 39.01 63.48
N ASP A 3 85.32 39.48 62.48
CA ASP A 3 84.52 38.97 61.36
C ASP A 3 84.11 40.28 60.65
N ASN A 4 83.77 40.18 59.36
CA ASN A 4 83.10 41.20 58.55
C ASN A 4 84.00 42.28 57.93
N ASP A 5 84.55 41.87 56.80
CA ASP A 5 85.12 42.74 55.77
C ASP A 5 84.17 42.71 54.56
N PHE A 6 83.96 43.87 53.94
CA PHE A 6 83.35 44.06 52.60
C PHE A 6 81.89 43.57 52.44
N THR A 7 80.91 44.28 51.89
CA THR A 7 80.90 45.30 50.84
C THR A 7 79.49 45.87 50.83
N ASN A 8 79.38 47.16 51.06
CA ASN A 8 78.15 47.94 51.01
C ASN A 8 78.19 48.70 49.67
N PHE A 9 77.93 48.04 48.54
CA PHE A 9 77.86 48.61 47.18
C PHE A 9 77.21 47.59 46.23
N GLU A 10 75.91 47.37 46.41
CA GLU A 10 74.96 46.69 45.49
C GLU A 10 73.56 46.89 46.11
N GLU A 11 73.19 48.09 46.55
CA GLU A 11 72.75 49.19 45.70
C GLU A 11 71.74 48.74 44.62
N ASN A 12 70.47 48.73 45.03
CA ASN A 12 69.37 49.33 44.28
C ASN A 12 69.00 48.75 42.89
N GLY A 13 69.49 47.55 42.55
CA GLY A 13 69.18 46.87 41.29
C GLY A 13 68.19 45.70 41.38
N ALA A 14 68.08 45.05 42.54
CA ALA A 14 67.31 43.80 42.68
C ALA A 14 65.88 43.99 43.20
N GLU A 15 65.62 44.98 44.07
CA GLU A 15 64.28 45.22 44.63
C GLU A 15 63.29 45.80 43.60
N LYS A 16 63.77 46.31 42.46
CA LYS A 16 62.94 46.94 41.43
C LYS A 16 62.43 45.97 40.35
N HIS A 17 62.93 44.73 40.33
CA HIS A 17 62.50 43.69 39.38
C HIS A 17 61.67 42.57 40.01
N GLU A 18 61.58 42.52 41.34
CA GLU A 18 60.72 41.59 42.08
C GLU A 18 59.38 42.23 42.50
N GLN A 19 59.29 43.57 42.45
CA GLN A 19 58.03 44.31 42.64
C GLN A 19 57.14 44.36 41.39
N GLU A 20 57.65 44.01 40.20
CA GLU A 20 56.87 44.02 38.94
C GLU A 20 56.31 42.63 38.56
N SER A 21 56.70 41.56 39.26
CA SER A 21 56.33 40.17 38.93
C SER A 21 55.31 39.51 39.88
N GLU A 22 55.03 40.08 41.07
CA GLU A 22 53.96 39.58 41.96
C GLU A 22 52.67 40.42 41.97
N ASP A 23 52.58 41.49 41.17
CA ASP A 23 51.32 42.21 40.94
C ASP A 23 50.36 41.44 39.98
N LEU A 24 50.71 40.20 39.63
CA LEU A 24 49.95 39.32 38.73
C LEU A 24 49.09 38.24 39.41
N ILE A 25 49.06 38.15 40.75
CA ILE A 25 48.19 37.18 41.45
C ILE A 25 47.31 37.87 42.51
N LYS A 26 46.58 38.92 42.10
CA LYS A 26 45.38 39.38 42.81
C LYS A 26 44.17 39.42 41.89
N GLY A 27 43.91 38.27 41.27
CA GLY A 27 42.66 37.99 40.58
C GLY A 27 41.49 37.94 41.57
N ARG A 28 40.83 39.08 41.79
CA ARG A 28 39.52 39.14 42.45
C ARG A 28 38.60 38.09 41.80
N PRO A 29 37.83 37.29 42.54
CA PRO A 29 36.82 36.44 41.92
C PRO A 29 35.82 37.35 41.22
N ARG A 30 35.83 37.35 39.89
CA ARG A 30 34.74 37.91 39.08
C ARG A 30 33.48 37.16 39.47
N ARG A 31 32.65 37.75 40.33
CA ARG A 31 31.28 37.28 40.57
C ARG A 31 30.57 37.28 39.22
N LYS A 32 30.49 36.12 38.57
CA LYS A 32 29.58 35.90 37.46
C LYS A 32 28.19 36.28 37.97
N LYS A 33 27.62 37.37 37.44
CA LYS A 33 26.19 37.68 37.60
C LYS A 33 25.44 36.41 37.19
N ARG A 34 24.93 35.66 38.17
CA ARG A 34 24.00 34.56 37.91
C ARG A 34 22.81 35.21 37.22
N ARG A 35 22.58 34.91 35.95
CA ARG A 35 21.41 35.39 35.20
C ARG A 35 20.23 34.58 35.74
N PRO A 36 19.32 35.15 36.56
CA PRO A 36 18.28 34.38 37.22
C PRO A 36 17.23 33.82 36.24
N TRP A 37 17.32 34.22 34.97
CA TRP A 37 16.46 33.78 33.87
C TRP A 37 16.99 32.56 33.12
N ALA A 38 18.25 32.15 33.33
CA ALA A 38 18.77 30.92 32.72
C ALA A 38 18.14 29.65 33.32
N PHE A 39 17.63 29.74 34.55
CA PHE A 39 16.99 28.63 35.25
C PHE A 39 15.59 28.29 34.69
N PRO A 40 14.62 29.22 34.57
CA PRO A 40 13.32 28.90 33.98
C PRO A 40 13.42 28.53 32.50
N LEU A 41 14.39 29.12 31.76
CA LEU A 41 14.60 28.79 30.35
C LEU A 41 15.13 27.35 30.16
N GLY A 42 16.01 26.90 31.05
CA GLY A 42 16.48 25.51 31.05
C GLY A 42 15.36 24.52 31.38
N VAL A 43 14.51 24.83 32.36
CA VAL A 43 13.33 24.02 32.71
C VAL A 43 12.33 23.97 31.55
N PHE A 44 12.08 25.10 30.89
CA PHE A 44 11.21 25.16 29.72
C PHE A 44 11.73 24.30 28.56
N MET A 45 13.04 24.37 28.26
CA MET A 45 13.67 23.51 27.26
C MET A 45 13.59 22.02 27.62
N LEU A 46 13.69 21.69 28.90
CA LEU A 46 13.56 20.31 29.38
C LEU A 46 12.13 19.78 29.22
N ILE A 47 11.11 20.61 29.50
CA ILE A 47 9.70 20.28 29.27
C ILE A 47 9.42 20.10 27.77
N LEU A 48 9.92 21.01 26.92
CA LEU A 48 9.78 20.91 25.46
C LEU A 48 10.46 19.65 24.91
N SER A 49 11.64 19.29 25.44
CA SER A 49 12.35 18.06 25.08
C SER A 49 11.57 16.81 25.47
N LEU A 50 10.89 16.82 26.62
CA LEU A 50 10.06 15.68 27.06
C LEU A 50 8.84 15.51 26.17
N ILE A 51 8.17 16.62 25.83
CA ILE A 51 7.01 16.61 24.91
C ILE A 51 7.45 16.18 23.51
N GLY A 52 8.58 16.71 23.02
CA GLY A 52 9.17 16.32 21.73
C GLY A 52 9.51 14.83 21.69
N LEU A 53 10.09 14.28 22.76
CA LEU A 53 10.40 12.86 22.88
C LEU A 53 9.13 12.00 22.82
N ILE A 54 8.07 12.38 23.55
CA ILE A 54 6.77 11.69 23.50
C ILE A 54 6.19 11.75 22.09
N THR A 55 6.26 12.92 21.43
CA THR A 55 5.73 13.12 20.07
C THR A 55 6.48 12.28 19.04
N ILE A 56 7.80 12.13 19.18
CA ILE A 56 8.62 11.26 18.32
C ILE A 56 8.25 9.79 18.54
N ILE A 57 8.11 9.34 19.78
CA ILE A 57 7.71 7.95 20.10
C ILE A 57 6.31 7.66 19.55
N SER A 58 5.35 8.57 19.75
CA SER A 58 3.98 8.43 19.22
C SER A 58 3.94 8.47 17.68
N SER A 59 4.76 9.30 17.04
CA SER A 59 4.87 9.32 15.57
C SER A 59 5.53 8.06 15.02
N LEU A 60 6.47 7.46 15.75
CA LEU A 60 7.12 6.21 15.35
C LEU A 60 6.15 5.02 15.42
N VAL A 61 5.29 4.96 16.45
CA VAL A 61 4.24 3.93 16.54
C VAL A 61 3.11 4.19 15.53
N GLY A 62 2.82 5.47 15.22
CA GLY A 62 1.83 5.85 14.20
C GLY A 62 2.24 5.52 12.76
N PHE A 63 3.53 5.56 12.45
CA PHE A 63 4.05 5.27 11.10
C PHE A 63 4.29 3.78 10.80
N ILE A 64 4.33 2.93 11.83
CA ILE A 64 4.66 1.50 11.66
C ILE A 64 3.41 0.63 11.43
N ARG A 65 2.20 1.17 11.57
CA ARG A 65 0.97 0.43 11.26
C ARG A 65 0.58 0.40 9.78
N GLU A 66 1.21 1.19 8.91
CA GLU A 66 0.74 1.37 7.53
C GLU A 66 1.48 0.51 6.48
N LYS A 67 2.66 -0.04 6.80
CA LYS A 67 3.50 -0.74 5.81
C LYS A 67 3.34 -2.26 5.73
N THR A 68 2.63 -2.89 6.66
CA THR A 68 2.30 -4.32 6.57
C THR A 68 0.89 -4.54 5.98
N ASP A 69 -0.04 -3.61 6.25
CA ASP A 69 -1.43 -3.66 5.76
C ASP A 69 -1.50 -3.53 4.22
N GLY A 70 -0.66 -2.66 3.64
CA GLY A 70 -0.68 -2.39 2.21
C GLY A 70 -0.30 -3.60 1.34
N SER A 71 0.60 -4.47 1.78
CA SER A 71 1.00 -5.65 0.99
C SER A 71 -0.08 -6.72 0.94
N GLU A 72 -0.78 -6.96 2.07
CA GLU A 72 -1.89 -7.90 2.12
C GLU A 72 -3.09 -7.36 1.35
N GLU A 73 -3.38 -6.05 1.46
CA GLU A 73 -4.46 -5.41 0.73
C GLU A 73 -4.21 -5.41 -0.80
N ILE A 74 -2.98 -5.12 -1.24
CA ILE A 74 -2.60 -5.21 -2.65
C ILE A 74 -2.71 -6.66 -3.15
N ALA A 75 -2.23 -7.65 -2.38
CA ALA A 75 -2.33 -9.06 -2.74
C ALA A 75 -3.79 -9.52 -2.87
N TYR A 76 -4.64 -9.12 -1.91
CA TYR A 76 -6.07 -9.37 -1.94
C TYR A 76 -6.70 -8.82 -3.23
N TYR A 77 -6.47 -7.55 -3.57
CA TYR A 77 -7.08 -6.96 -4.77
C TYR A 77 -6.50 -7.51 -6.07
N ASN A 78 -5.22 -7.90 -6.12
CA ASN A 78 -4.68 -8.62 -7.28
C ASN A 78 -5.44 -9.93 -7.51
N SER A 79 -5.69 -10.69 -6.44
CA SER A 79 -6.46 -11.95 -6.52
C SER A 79 -7.92 -11.68 -6.89
N TYR A 80 -8.60 -10.80 -6.16
CA TYR A 80 -10.01 -10.45 -6.39
C TYR A 80 -10.28 -9.96 -7.82
N LEU A 81 -9.38 -9.15 -8.38
CA LEU A 81 -9.54 -8.57 -9.70
C LEU A 81 -9.11 -9.48 -10.85
N THR A 82 -8.50 -10.64 -10.58
CA THR A 82 -7.88 -11.49 -11.61
C THR A 82 -8.85 -11.79 -12.75
N TRP A 83 -10.05 -12.31 -12.44
CA TRP A 83 -11.05 -12.65 -13.45
C TRP A 83 -11.94 -11.49 -13.86
N ILE A 84 -11.98 -10.41 -13.09
CA ILE A 84 -12.69 -9.17 -13.44
C ILE A 84 -11.99 -8.47 -14.61
N VAL A 85 -10.65 -8.45 -14.61
CA VAL A 85 -9.87 -7.75 -15.65
C VAL A 85 -9.39 -8.67 -16.76
N ALA A 86 -9.46 -9.99 -16.55
CA ALA A 86 -8.86 -11.02 -17.38
C ALA A 86 -9.06 -10.78 -18.88
N ASN A 87 -10.31 -10.57 -19.29
CA ASN A 87 -10.72 -10.40 -20.70
C ASN A 87 -10.89 -8.95 -21.13
N ASP A 88 -10.36 -8.01 -20.35
CA ASP A 88 -10.46 -6.58 -20.64
C ASP A 88 -11.89 -6.09 -20.90
N PRO A 89 -12.77 -6.09 -19.89
CA PRO A 89 -14.16 -5.67 -20.08
C PRO A 89 -14.26 -4.21 -20.51
N ASP A 90 -15.38 -3.88 -21.18
CA ASP A 90 -15.66 -2.52 -21.60
C ASP A 90 -15.72 -1.58 -20.39
N SER A 91 -15.28 -0.35 -20.57
CA SER A 91 -15.37 0.66 -19.50
C SER A 91 -16.82 1.11 -19.29
N PHE A 92 -17.18 1.33 -18.03
CA PHE A 92 -18.46 1.87 -17.60
C PHE A 92 -18.29 2.73 -16.35
N ASP A 93 -19.03 3.84 -16.29
CA ASP A 93 -19.06 4.77 -15.16
C ASP A 93 -20.10 4.41 -14.10
N ASP A 94 -21.07 3.57 -14.47
CA ASP A 94 -22.10 3.03 -13.59
C ASP A 94 -22.43 1.60 -14.02
N ILE A 95 -22.61 0.71 -13.05
CA ILE A 95 -22.84 -0.72 -13.29
C ILE A 95 -24.07 -0.99 -14.17
N SER A 96 -25.08 -0.12 -14.16
CA SER A 96 -26.26 -0.21 -15.03
C SER A 96 -25.96 -0.05 -16.53
N LYS A 97 -24.82 0.54 -16.88
CA LYS A 97 -24.35 0.72 -18.26
C LYS A 97 -23.36 -0.35 -18.71
N ALA A 98 -22.99 -1.27 -17.82
CA ALA A 98 -22.04 -2.33 -18.13
C ALA A 98 -22.62 -3.33 -19.14
N ASN A 99 -21.74 -3.94 -19.93
CA ASN A 99 -22.12 -5.03 -20.82
C ASN A 99 -22.45 -6.28 -20.00
N LYS A 100 -23.74 -6.58 -19.84
CA LYS A 100 -24.22 -7.72 -19.04
C LYS A 100 -23.64 -9.07 -19.49
N THR A 101 -23.32 -9.23 -20.77
CA THR A 101 -22.69 -10.47 -21.27
C THR A 101 -21.27 -10.64 -20.74
N GLN A 102 -20.49 -9.55 -20.67
CA GLN A 102 -19.16 -9.56 -20.07
C GLN A 102 -19.23 -9.76 -18.55
N LEU A 103 -20.23 -9.18 -17.86
CA LEU A 103 -20.45 -9.43 -16.43
C LEU A 103 -20.80 -10.90 -16.15
N LEU A 104 -21.62 -11.53 -17.00
CA LEU A 104 -21.93 -12.95 -16.92
C LEU A 104 -20.67 -13.81 -17.14
N ASP A 105 -19.87 -13.50 -18.16
CA ASP A 105 -18.57 -14.15 -18.43
C ASP A 105 -17.64 -14.10 -17.21
N ILE A 106 -17.45 -12.91 -16.64
CA ILE A 106 -16.64 -12.69 -15.43
C ILE A 106 -17.17 -13.51 -14.26
N SER A 107 -18.49 -13.62 -14.10
CA SER A 107 -19.12 -14.37 -13.01
C SER A 107 -18.83 -15.86 -13.12
N ILE A 108 -18.97 -16.43 -14.33
CA ILE A 108 -18.65 -17.83 -14.60
C ILE A 108 -17.17 -18.11 -14.37
N LEU A 109 -16.27 -17.27 -14.91
CA LEU A 109 -14.83 -17.42 -14.72
C LEU A 109 -14.41 -17.32 -13.25
N THR A 110 -14.96 -16.35 -12.51
CA THR A 110 -14.66 -16.19 -11.08
C THR A 110 -15.12 -17.41 -10.28
N LEU A 111 -16.29 -17.97 -10.59
CA LEU A 111 -16.80 -19.20 -9.97
C LEU A 111 -15.87 -20.39 -10.22
N LEU A 112 -15.40 -20.56 -11.46
CA LEU A 112 -14.55 -21.70 -11.85
C LEU A 112 -13.19 -21.72 -11.15
N TYR A 113 -12.65 -20.55 -10.88
CA TYR A 113 -11.31 -20.40 -10.31
C TYR A 113 -11.32 -20.02 -8.83
N ASP A 114 -12.51 -20.02 -8.20
CA ASP A 114 -12.62 -20.09 -6.75
C ASP A 114 -12.37 -21.55 -6.31
N GLU A 115 -11.17 -21.82 -5.79
CA GLU A 115 -10.61 -23.14 -5.48
C GLU A 115 -11.53 -24.04 -4.63
N LEU A 116 -12.51 -23.46 -3.93
CA LEU A 116 -13.42 -24.14 -3.04
C LEU A 116 -14.64 -24.75 -3.73
N ASN A 117 -14.99 -24.35 -4.96
CA ASN A 117 -16.29 -24.71 -5.57
C ASN A 117 -16.22 -25.74 -6.71
N THR A 118 -15.18 -25.80 -7.53
CA THR A 118 -15.23 -26.68 -8.72
C THR A 118 -15.24 -28.18 -8.43
N ARG A 119 -14.83 -28.61 -7.23
CA ARG A 119 -14.89 -30.03 -6.82
C ARG A 119 -16.30 -30.55 -6.57
N GLN A 120 -17.28 -29.67 -6.41
CA GLN A 120 -18.65 -30.06 -6.10
C GLN A 120 -19.50 -30.34 -7.36
N TYR A 121 -19.04 -29.88 -8.52
CA TYR A 121 -19.78 -29.98 -9.76
C TYR A 121 -19.54 -31.32 -10.45
N GLU A 122 -20.59 -31.84 -11.06
CA GLU A 122 -20.53 -33.08 -11.81
C GLU A 122 -19.72 -32.87 -13.08
N LEU A 123 -18.82 -33.83 -13.37
CA LEU A 123 -18.10 -33.89 -14.62
C LEU A 123 -18.85 -34.82 -15.58
N ILE A 124 -19.36 -34.27 -16.68
CA ILE A 124 -20.03 -34.97 -17.76
C ILE A 124 -19.19 -34.92 -19.05
N GLU A 125 -19.70 -35.47 -20.15
CA GLU A 125 -18.99 -35.51 -21.44
C GLU A 125 -18.66 -34.11 -21.97
N GLU A 126 -19.58 -33.17 -21.80
CA GLU A 126 -19.47 -31.77 -22.21
C GLU A 126 -18.60 -30.91 -21.27
N GLY A 127 -18.18 -31.44 -20.12
CA GLY A 127 -17.35 -30.77 -19.12
C GLY A 127 -18.02 -30.64 -17.76
N LEU A 128 -17.74 -29.56 -17.03
CA LEU A 128 -18.35 -29.28 -15.73
C LEU A 128 -19.79 -28.80 -15.92
N ALA A 129 -20.72 -29.47 -15.25
CA ALA A 129 -22.12 -29.08 -15.17
C ALA A 129 -22.35 -28.16 -13.96
N VAL A 130 -22.56 -26.87 -14.20
CA VAL A 130 -22.70 -25.83 -13.17
C VAL A 130 -24.12 -25.26 -13.15
N PRO A 131 -24.84 -25.30 -12.02
CA PRO A 131 -26.16 -24.70 -11.91
C PRO A 131 -26.15 -23.19 -12.19
N ALA A 132 -27.13 -22.70 -12.95
CA ALA A 132 -27.32 -21.28 -13.22
C ALA A 132 -27.49 -20.45 -11.94
N LYS A 133 -28.08 -21.05 -10.90
CA LYS A 133 -28.21 -20.43 -9.57
C LYS A 133 -26.86 -20.04 -8.97
N ASP A 134 -25.85 -20.90 -9.08
CA ASP A 134 -24.53 -20.63 -8.51
C ASP A 134 -23.83 -19.51 -9.28
N VAL A 135 -23.98 -19.49 -10.61
CA VAL A 135 -23.51 -18.37 -11.45
C VAL A 135 -24.20 -17.06 -11.03
N GLN A 136 -25.50 -17.11 -10.74
CA GLN A 136 -26.27 -15.96 -10.26
C GLN A 136 -25.79 -15.50 -8.87
N GLU A 137 -25.45 -16.40 -7.96
CA GLU A 137 -24.88 -16.06 -6.65
C GLU A 137 -23.53 -15.33 -6.80
N TYR A 138 -22.65 -15.78 -7.70
CA TYR A 138 -21.39 -15.09 -8.01
C TYR A 138 -21.59 -13.75 -8.69
N PHE A 139 -22.53 -13.67 -9.63
CA PHE A 139 -22.90 -12.41 -10.27
C PHE A 139 -23.34 -11.38 -9.22
N GLN A 140 -24.21 -11.78 -8.29
CA GLN A 140 -24.69 -10.91 -7.22
C GLN A 140 -23.58 -10.55 -6.20
N LYS A 141 -22.67 -11.49 -5.92
CA LYS A 141 -21.49 -11.25 -5.07
C LYS A 141 -20.59 -10.17 -5.69
N LEU A 142 -20.39 -10.19 -7.00
CA LEU A 142 -19.50 -9.26 -7.70
C LEU A 142 -20.16 -7.91 -8.04
N PHE A 143 -21.41 -7.93 -8.49
CA PHE A 143 -22.08 -6.78 -9.13
C PHE A 143 -23.34 -6.32 -8.40
N GLY A 144 -23.83 -7.10 -7.43
CA GLY A 144 -25.02 -6.80 -6.65
C GLY A 144 -26.31 -7.33 -7.27
N THR A 145 -27.41 -7.06 -6.58
CA THR A 145 -28.76 -7.55 -6.93
C THR A 145 -29.59 -6.54 -7.72
N GLU A 146 -29.01 -5.38 -8.04
CA GLU A 146 -29.70 -4.30 -8.75
C GLU A 146 -29.82 -4.58 -10.26
N LEU A 147 -29.00 -5.51 -10.77
CA LEU A 147 -29.04 -5.95 -12.16
C LEU A 147 -29.68 -7.32 -12.29
N GLU A 148 -30.65 -7.41 -13.19
CA GLU A 148 -31.13 -8.70 -13.67
C GLU A 148 -30.12 -9.32 -14.64
N ILE A 149 -29.76 -10.57 -14.35
CA ILE A 149 -28.99 -11.44 -15.21
C ILE A 149 -29.90 -12.04 -16.29
N GLU A 150 -29.38 -12.18 -17.49
CA GLU A 150 -30.00 -12.99 -18.54
C GLU A 150 -29.06 -14.16 -18.80
N HIS A 151 -29.43 -15.36 -18.36
CA HIS A 151 -28.64 -16.56 -18.57
C HIS A 151 -28.64 -16.94 -20.05
N LYS A 152 -27.44 -17.15 -20.61
CA LYS A 152 -27.23 -17.49 -22.01
C LYS A 152 -25.84 -18.06 -22.23
N THR A 153 -25.66 -18.71 -23.38
CA THR A 153 -24.34 -19.15 -23.82
C THR A 153 -23.41 -17.95 -23.99
N VAL A 154 -22.20 -18.07 -23.44
CA VAL A 154 -21.15 -17.05 -23.52
C VAL A 154 -19.92 -17.65 -24.18
N SER A 155 -19.33 -16.91 -25.11
CA SER A 155 -18.09 -17.30 -25.78
C SER A 155 -17.04 -16.23 -25.56
N GLY A 156 -15.84 -16.65 -25.18
CA GLY A 156 -14.68 -15.79 -25.02
C GLY A 156 -13.49 -16.27 -25.84
N LEU A 157 -12.28 -15.92 -25.42
CA LEU A 157 -11.05 -16.25 -26.14
C LEU A 157 -10.68 -17.72 -25.92
N GLY A 158 -11.11 -18.57 -26.86
CA GLY A 158 -10.77 -19.99 -26.88
C GLY A 158 -11.65 -20.89 -25.99
N TYR A 159 -12.77 -20.38 -25.50
CA TYR A 159 -13.75 -21.16 -24.74
C TYR A 159 -15.18 -20.77 -25.10
N THR A 160 -16.12 -21.66 -24.78
CA THR A 160 -17.55 -21.40 -24.83
C THR A 160 -18.21 -22.09 -23.66
N PHE A 161 -18.97 -21.32 -22.87
CA PHE A 161 -19.79 -21.80 -21.78
C PHE A 161 -21.22 -21.90 -22.29
N SER A 162 -21.65 -23.13 -22.58
CA SER A 162 -22.99 -23.38 -23.12
C SER A 162 -24.02 -23.30 -22.01
N TYR A 163 -25.15 -22.63 -22.25
CA TYR A 163 -26.28 -22.61 -21.31
C TYR A 163 -27.42 -23.47 -21.85
N ASP A 164 -27.95 -24.36 -21.02
CA ASP A 164 -29.17 -25.11 -21.29
C ASP A 164 -30.34 -24.55 -20.47
N PRO A 165 -31.28 -23.84 -21.11
CA PRO A 165 -32.43 -23.26 -20.44
C PRO A 165 -33.45 -24.29 -19.94
N ASN A 166 -33.40 -25.55 -20.39
CA ASN A 166 -34.35 -26.57 -19.94
C ASN A 166 -33.98 -27.13 -18.56
N ASN A 167 -32.68 -27.14 -18.24
CA ASN A 167 -32.16 -27.70 -16.99
C ASN A 167 -31.58 -26.62 -16.05
N ASP A 168 -31.53 -25.36 -16.49
CA ASP A 168 -30.87 -24.26 -15.78
C ASP A 168 -29.40 -24.57 -15.45
N MET A 169 -28.67 -25.08 -16.44
CA MET A 169 -27.28 -25.53 -16.30
C MET A 169 -26.37 -24.85 -17.32
N TYR A 170 -25.14 -24.56 -16.87
CA TYR A 170 -24.01 -24.27 -17.73
C TYR A 170 -23.15 -25.50 -17.92
N TYR A 171 -22.69 -25.72 -19.15
CA TYR A 171 -21.71 -26.75 -19.49
C TYR A 171 -20.40 -26.07 -19.88
N ILE A 172 -19.39 -26.32 -19.05
CA ILE A 172 -18.12 -25.60 -19.10
C ILE A 172 -17.02 -26.58 -19.48
N PRO A 173 -16.37 -26.41 -20.65
CA PRO A 173 -15.31 -27.31 -21.08
C PRO A 173 -14.13 -27.24 -20.12
N LEU A 174 -13.46 -28.38 -19.90
CA LEU A 174 -12.27 -28.47 -19.04
C LEU A 174 -11.01 -27.85 -19.65
N THR A 175 -11.10 -27.27 -20.84
CA THR A 175 -9.98 -26.55 -21.44
C THR A 175 -9.66 -25.33 -20.58
N GLY A 176 -8.47 -25.31 -19.98
CA GLY A 176 -8.06 -24.18 -19.14
C GLY A 176 -8.15 -22.86 -19.90
N VAL A 177 -8.76 -21.86 -19.26
CA VAL A 177 -8.79 -20.49 -19.78
C VAL A 177 -7.48 -19.83 -19.38
N THR A 178 -6.71 -19.39 -20.36
CA THR A 178 -5.54 -18.53 -20.12
C THR A 178 -5.99 -17.09 -20.32
N PRO A 179 -6.12 -16.27 -19.25
CA PRO A 179 -6.55 -14.90 -19.40
C PRO A 179 -5.50 -14.10 -20.17
N PRO A 180 -5.88 -13.20 -21.10
CA PRO A 180 -4.93 -12.37 -21.82
C PRO A 180 -4.26 -11.33 -20.92
N PHE A 181 -4.90 -10.92 -19.81
CA PHE A 181 -4.35 -9.97 -18.85
C PHE A 181 -4.33 -10.50 -17.42
N THR A 182 -3.29 -10.11 -16.69
CA THR A 182 -3.19 -10.25 -15.23
C THR A 182 -3.18 -8.87 -14.57
N PRO A 183 -3.95 -8.64 -13.48
CA PRO A 183 -3.94 -7.37 -12.78
C PRO A 183 -2.63 -7.14 -12.02
N ARG A 184 -2.19 -5.88 -11.99
CA ARG A 184 -1.23 -5.37 -11.01
C ARG A 184 -1.80 -4.12 -10.36
N VAL A 185 -2.25 -4.26 -9.12
CA VAL A 185 -2.71 -3.14 -8.30
C VAL A 185 -1.53 -2.22 -8.01
N VAL A 186 -1.70 -0.94 -8.37
CA VAL A 186 -0.69 0.11 -8.21
C VAL A 186 -1.05 1.06 -7.08
N LYS A 187 -2.34 1.31 -6.89
CA LYS A 187 -2.85 2.20 -5.85
C LYS A 187 -4.20 1.73 -5.35
N VAL A 188 -4.43 1.85 -4.05
CA VAL A 188 -5.72 1.61 -3.40
C VAL A 188 -6.05 2.87 -2.61
N ASP A 189 -7.14 3.53 -2.96
CA ASP A 189 -7.70 4.67 -2.23
C ASP A 189 -9.02 4.23 -1.57
N LYS A 190 -8.98 3.94 -0.28
CA LYS A 190 -10.10 3.34 0.45
C LYS A 190 -10.77 4.32 1.40
N THR A 191 -12.10 4.32 1.35
CA THR A 191 -12.99 5.02 2.30
C THR A 191 -13.90 3.99 2.99
N ARG A 192 -14.86 4.44 3.81
CA ARG A 192 -15.81 3.53 4.47
C ARG A 192 -16.80 2.86 3.51
N GLU A 193 -17.16 3.56 2.44
CA GLU A 193 -18.24 3.16 1.51
C GLU A 193 -17.71 2.79 0.12
N THR A 194 -16.46 3.14 -0.19
CA THR A 194 -15.91 3.03 -1.55
C THR A 194 -14.43 2.74 -1.51
N VAL A 195 -13.97 1.87 -2.41
CA VAL A 195 -12.56 1.59 -2.69
C VAL A 195 -12.31 1.95 -4.15
N VAL A 196 -11.36 2.84 -4.42
CA VAL A 196 -10.90 3.13 -5.78
C VAL A 196 -9.54 2.49 -5.98
N ILE A 197 -9.44 1.58 -6.95
CA ILE A 197 -8.25 0.77 -7.19
C ILE A 197 -7.69 1.16 -8.56
N THR A 198 -6.45 1.63 -8.60
CA THR A 198 -5.72 1.81 -9.86
C THR A 198 -4.97 0.52 -10.19
N VAL A 199 -5.25 -0.05 -11.35
CA VAL A 199 -4.82 -1.39 -11.76
C VAL A 199 -4.14 -1.30 -13.10
N GLY A 200 -2.91 -1.78 -13.19
CA GLY A 200 -2.23 -2.02 -14.45
C GLY A 200 -2.64 -3.37 -15.03
N TYR A 201 -2.97 -3.42 -16.32
CA TYR A 201 -3.26 -4.66 -17.03
C TYR A 201 -1.98 -5.13 -17.70
N ILE A 202 -1.48 -6.31 -17.34
CA ILE A 202 -0.24 -6.85 -17.89
C ILE A 202 -0.59 -8.00 -18.82
N GLY A 203 -0.17 -7.91 -20.08
CA GLY A 203 -0.33 -9.01 -21.03
C GLY A 203 0.35 -10.28 -20.53
N THR A 204 -0.37 -11.40 -20.54
CA THR A 204 0.15 -12.70 -20.07
C THR A 204 1.35 -13.17 -20.88
N ASP A 205 1.44 -12.78 -22.16
CA ASP A 205 2.58 -12.99 -23.04
C ASP A 205 3.86 -12.26 -22.60
N LYS A 206 3.73 -11.20 -21.77
CA LYS A 206 4.84 -10.44 -21.20
C LYS A 206 5.28 -10.96 -19.85
N LEU A 207 4.52 -11.88 -19.24
CA LEU A 207 4.88 -12.50 -17.98
C LEU A 207 5.88 -13.63 -18.22
N SER A 208 7.00 -13.58 -17.52
CA SER A 208 7.99 -14.65 -17.48
C SER A 208 8.28 -15.01 -16.03
N VAL A 209 8.53 -16.30 -15.76
CA VAL A 209 9.00 -16.74 -14.44
C VAL A 209 10.50 -16.51 -14.41
N LEU A 210 10.95 -15.62 -13.51
CA LEU A 210 12.37 -15.41 -13.24
C LEU A 210 12.98 -16.65 -12.59
N PRO A 211 14.32 -16.82 -12.65
CA PRO A 211 15.01 -17.96 -12.05
C PRO A 211 14.76 -18.16 -10.54
N ASP A 212 14.33 -17.12 -9.82
CA ASP A 212 13.99 -17.16 -8.41
C ASP A 212 12.52 -17.53 -8.13
N GLY A 213 11.76 -17.88 -9.18
CA GLY A 213 10.34 -18.23 -9.10
C GLY A 213 9.40 -17.03 -9.05
N SER A 214 9.91 -15.79 -9.06
CA SER A 214 9.07 -14.60 -9.15
C SER A 214 8.57 -14.36 -10.58
N VAL A 215 7.40 -13.73 -10.73
CA VAL A 215 6.86 -13.37 -12.05
C VAL A 215 7.41 -12.01 -12.46
N SER A 216 7.78 -11.86 -13.72
CA SER A 216 8.48 -10.68 -14.24
C SER A 216 7.76 -9.37 -14.00
N GLY A 217 8.54 -8.34 -13.66
CA GLY A 217 8.11 -6.95 -13.48
C GLY A 217 7.63 -6.24 -14.75
N ALA A 218 7.09 -6.96 -15.73
CA ALA A 218 6.59 -6.43 -17.00
C ALA A 218 5.72 -5.20 -16.77
N GLN A 219 5.91 -4.17 -17.58
CA GLN A 219 5.13 -2.95 -17.47
C GLN A 219 3.68 -3.21 -17.92
N PRO A 220 2.69 -2.59 -17.25
CA PRO A 220 1.30 -2.65 -17.71
C PRO A 220 1.14 -2.05 -19.12
N ASP A 221 0.26 -2.68 -19.89
CA ASP A 221 -0.14 -2.25 -21.24
C ASP A 221 -1.05 -1.02 -21.15
N LYS A 222 -1.87 -0.99 -20.10
CA LYS A 222 -2.75 0.12 -19.76
C LYS A 222 -3.08 0.13 -18.28
N TYR A 223 -3.69 1.23 -17.83
CA TYR A 223 -4.15 1.41 -16.47
C TYR A 223 -5.66 1.66 -16.45
N MET A 224 -6.33 1.04 -15.50
CA MET A 224 -7.76 1.18 -15.26
C MET A 224 -8.00 1.56 -13.79
N LYS A 225 -9.04 2.36 -13.54
CA LYS A 225 -9.60 2.60 -12.22
C LYS A 225 -10.83 1.72 -12.05
N ILE A 226 -10.80 0.88 -11.03
CA ILE A 226 -11.93 0.03 -10.65
C ILE A 226 -12.45 0.57 -9.32
N THR A 227 -13.71 0.98 -9.32
CA THR A 227 -14.38 1.46 -8.11
C THR A 227 -15.23 0.33 -7.55
N LEU A 228 -14.97 -0.04 -6.31
CA LEU A 228 -15.83 -0.92 -5.54
C LEU A 228 -16.68 -0.11 -4.58
N ARG A 229 -17.97 -0.40 -4.50
CA ARG A 229 -18.91 0.23 -3.55
C ARG A 229 -19.40 -0.79 -2.55
N LYS A 230 -19.49 -0.37 -1.29
CA LYS A 230 -20.02 -1.20 -0.22
C LYS A 230 -21.54 -1.32 -0.35
N SER A 231 -22.05 -2.54 -0.35
CA SER A 231 -23.48 -2.85 -0.33
C SER A 231 -23.71 -4.13 0.47
N GLY A 232 -24.60 -4.08 1.47
CA GLY A 232 -24.87 -5.26 2.32
C GLY A 232 -23.69 -5.73 3.19
N GLY A 233 -22.66 -4.89 3.38
CA GLY A 233 -21.46 -5.23 4.15
C GLY A 233 -20.26 -5.64 3.30
N GLU A 234 -20.46 -5.94 2.02
CA GLU A 234 -19.43 -6.40 1.09
C GLU A 234 -19.14 -5.36 0.00
N TYR A 235 -17.94 -5.41 -0.57
CA TYR A 235 -17.55 -4.55 -1.68
C TYR A 235 -17.87 -5.22 -3.02
N ARG A 236 -18.50 -4.45 -3.92
CA ARG A 236 -18.94 -4.89 -5.24
C ARG A 236 -18.47 -3.93 -6.32
N VAL A 237 -18.20 -4.43 -7.51
CA VAL A 237 -17.77 -3.61 -8.66
C VAL A 237 -18.88 -2.65 -9.04
N TYR A 238 -18.55 -1.35 -9.07
CA TYR A 238 -19.46 -0.28 -9.44
C TYR A 238 -19.09 0.40 -10.76
N SER A 239 -17.79 0.58 -11.02
CA SER A 239 -17.31 1.20 -12.27
C SER A 239 -15.96 0.64 -12.70
N ILE A 240 -15.70 0.63 -14.00
CA ILE A 240 -14.39 0.38 -14.62
C ILE A 240 -14.10 1.53 -15.59
N GLN A 241 -13.05 2.30 -15.33
CA GLN A 241 -12.75 3.51 -16.09
C GLN A 241 -11.29 3.51 -16.53
N ALA A 242 -10.99 4.11 -17.69
CA ALA A 242 -9.61 4.34 -18.10
C ALA A 242 -8.89 5.23 -17.09
N ALA A 243 -7.62 4.94 -16.82
CA ALA A 243 -6.77 5.72 -15.93
C ALA A 243 -5.50 6.15 -16.65
N ASN A 244 -5.03 7.36 -16.36
CA ASN A 244 -3.72 7.81 -16.81
C ASN A 244 -2.63 7.28 -15.87
N PRO A 245 -1.44 6.91 -16.38
CA PRO A 245 -0.32 6.45 -15.55
C PRO A 245 0.14 7.48 -14.51
N LEU A 246 -0.21 8.75 -14.69
CA LEU A 246 0.29 9.91 -13.94
C LEU A 246 -0.61 10.36 -12.79
N GLU A 247 -1.80 9.78 -12.62
CA GLU A 247 -2.66 10.10 -11.46
C GLU A 247 -2.27 9.33 -10.18
N THR A 248 -1.13 8.64 -10.22
CA THR A 248 -0.48 8.02 -9.07
C THR A 248 0.32 9.06 -8.28
N GLY A 249 -0.38 9.94 -7.55
CA GLY A 249 0.25 10.75 -6.50
C GLY A 249 -0.13 12.22 -6.50
N SER A 250 -0.97 12.58 -5.54
CA SER A 250 -0.92 13.85 -4.82
C SER A 250 -1.29 13.57 -3.38
#